data_AF-A0A930WEE6-F1
#
_entry.id   AF-A0A930WEE6-F1
#
_cell.length_a   1.000
_cell.length_b   1.000
_cell.length_c   1.000
_cell.angle_alpha   90.00
_cell.angle_beta   90.00
_cell.angle_gamma   90.00
#
_symmetry.space_group_name_H-M   'P 1'
#
loop_
_entity.id
_entity.type
_entity.pdbx_description
1 polymer ?
#
loop_
_entity_poly.entity_id
_entity_poly.type
_entity_poly.pdbx_seq_one_letter_code
_entity_poly.pdbx_strand_id
1 'polypeptide(L)'
;MNLTAIRQKVKRDAILDDIAQNRFKLFLPDQDVLNALYGYLTLQIPDELYNYDVRYNVLYYARSKGEWDLDWVIKHTVFLHFCGRDKPWRKNYHGHYAALNKHVQHCCRKVD
;
A
#
# COMPACT_ATOMS: atom_id res chain seq x y z
N MET A 1 -4.07 -4.47 -12.76
CA MET A 1 -3.72 -3.51 -13.83
C MET A 1 -4.31 -3.95 -15.15
N ASN A 2 -4.93 -3.04 -15.93
CA ASN A 2 -5.37 -3.35 -17.30
C ASN A 2 -4.19 -3.16 -18.28
N LEU A 3 -3.45 -4.24 -18.55
CA LEU A 3 -2.23 -4.17 -19.36
C LEU A 3 -2.48 -3.75 -20.81
N THR A 4 -3.61 -4.14 -21.40
CA THR A 4 -3.97 -3.76 -22.77
C THR A 4 -4.16 -2.26 -22.90
N ALA A 5 -4.92 -1.65 -21.98
CA ALA A 5 -5.11 -0.20 -21.95
C ALA A 5 -3.80 0.55 -21.64
N ILE A 6 -3.02 0.05 -20.68
CA ILE A 6 -1.73 0.65 -20.29
C ILE A 6 -0.78 0.74 -21.48
N ARG A 7 -0.60 -0.34 -22.25
CA ARG A 7 0.30 -0.34 -23.43
C ARG A 7 -0.10 0.66 -24.50
N GLN A 8 -1.39 1.00 -24.60
CA GLN A 8 -1.89 1.98 -25.55
C GLN A 8 -1.71 3.42 -25.05
N LYS A 9 -1.95 3.66 -23.75
CA LYS A 9 -2.08 5.00 -23.16
C LYS A 9 -0.82 5.51 -22.46
N VAL A 10 -0.07 4.65 -21.78
CA VAL A 10 1.11 5.05 -21.01
C VAL A 10 2.31 5.17 -21.94
N LYS A 11 2.99 6.32 -21.90
CA LYS A 11 4.14 6.63 -22.74
C LYS A 11 5.33 6.98 -21.87
N ARG A 12 6.48 6.36 -22.16
CA ARG A 12 7.73 6.58 -21.41
C ARG A 12 8.13 8.06 -21.42
N ASP A 13 8.04 8.72 -22.57
CA ASP A 13 8.47 10.11 -22.71
C ASP A 13 7.63 11.03 -21.81
N ALA A 14 6.31 10.84 -21.77
CA ALA A 14 5.44 11.60 -20.86
C ALA A 14 5.82 11.42 -19.38
N ILE A 15 6.22 10.21 -18.96
CA ILE A 15 6.70 9.95 -17.60
C ILE A 15 8.01 10.70 -17.32
N LEU A 16 8.96 10.65 -18.26
CA LEU A 16 10.25 11.31 -18.11
C LEU A 16 10.12 12.84 -18.12
N ASP A 17 9.24 13.37 -18.97
CA ASP A 17 8.93 14.79 -19.05
C ASP A 17 8.30 15.30 -17.75
N ASP A 18 7.32 14.56 -17.19
CA ASP A 18 6.70 14.92 -15.92
C ASP A 18 7.72 14.92 -14.77
N ILE A 19 8.58 13.90 -14.71
CA ILE A 19 9.68 13.86 -13.73
C ILE A 19 10.60 15.07 -13.91
N ALA A 20 11.02 15.40 -15.14
CA ALA A 20 11.94 16.50 -15.38
C ALA A 20 11.36 17.86 -14.96
N GLN A 21 10.07 18.07 -15.27
CA GLN A 21 9.32 19.30 -14.96
C GLN A 21 9.00 19.43 -13.47
N ASN A 22 8.70 18.32 -12.79
CA ASN A 22 8.21 18.30 -11.41
C ASN A 22 9.21 17.73 -10.39
N ARG A 23 10.47 17.46 -10.76
CA ARG A 23 11.47 16.76 -9.90
C ARG A 23 11.60 17.27 -8.46
N PHE A 24 11.39 18.57 -8.23
CA PHE A 24 11.50 19.17 -6.89
C PHE A 24 10.21 19.13 -6.08
N LYS A 25 9.10 18.68 -6.69
CA LYS A 25 7.76 18.63 -6.12
C LYS A 25 7.27 17.19 -5.87
N LEU A 26 8.02 16.18 -6.30
CA LEU A 26 7.67 14.76 -6.11
C LEU A 26 7.95 14.35 -4.66
N PHE A 27 6.92 14.42 -3.81
CA PHE A 27 7.00 13.99 -2.41
C PHE A 27 6.91 12.46 -2.30
N LEU A 28 6.09 11.83 -3.15
CA LEU A 28 5.97 10.38 -3.30
C LEU A 28 6.44 10.00 -4.71
N PRO A 29 7.74 9.74 -4.93
CA PRO A 29 8.42 9.74 -6.23
C PRO A 29 7.59 9.27 -7.44
N ASP A 30 7.47 7.96 -7.63
CA ASP A 30 6.75 7.32 -8.73
C ASP A 30 5.23 7.39 -8.57
N GLN A 31 4.73 7.41 -7.33
CA GLN A 31 3.31 7.50 -7.02
C GLN A 31 2.71 8.85 -7.43
N ASP A 32 3.43 9.95 -7.26
CA ASP A 32 3.03 11.29 -7.67
C ASP A 32 2.96 11.38 -9.19
N VAL A 33 3.93 10.80 -9.91
CA VAL A 33 3.92 10.73 -11.38
C VAL A 33 2.73 9.92 -11.87
N LEU A 34 2.46 8.76 -11.25
CA LEU A 34 1.29 7.94 -11.58
C LEU A 34 -0.02 8.71 -11.37
N ASN A 35 -0.15 9.39 -10.23
CA ASN A 35 -1.35 10.15 -9.89
C ASN A 35 -1.54 11.37 -10.80
N ALA A 36 -0.48 12.12 -11.08
CA ALA A 36 -0.52 13.31 -11.93
C ALA A 36 -0.89 12.98 -13.37
N LEU A 37 -0.25 11.94 -13.95
CA LEU A 37 -0.46 11.60 -15.36
C LEU A 37 -1.69 10.71 -15.60
N TYR A 38 -2.02 9.83 -14.65
CA TYR A 38 -2.98 8.75 -14.89
C TYR A 38 -4.01 8.57 -13.79
N GLY A 39 -4.04 9.41 -12.74
CA GLY A 39 -5.00 9.28 -11.63
C GLY A 39 -6.46 9.24 -12.09
N TYR A 40 -6.81 10.05 -13.09
CA TYR A 40 -8.15 10.07 -13.71
C TYR A 40 -8.51 8.80 -14.51
N LEU A 41 -7.54 7.92 -14.76
CA LEU A 41 -7.72 6.61 -15.41
C LEU A 41 -7.68 5.45 -14.42
N THR A 42 -7.57 5.73 -13.12
CA THR A 42 -7.55 4.70 -12.07
C THR A 42 -8.93 4.48 -11.48
N LEU A 43 -9.22 3.23 -11.13
CA LEU A 43 -10.39 2.88 -10.34
C LEU A 43 -9.99 2.87 -8.87
N GLN A 44 -10.71 3.63 -8.04
CA GLN A 44 -10.53 3.57 -6.60
C GLN A 44 -11.07 2.24 -6.05
N ILE A 45 -10.28 1.61 -5.19
CA ILE A 45 -10.65 0.40 -4.46
C ILE A 45 -10.57 0.67 -2.96
N PRO A 46 -11.37 -0.03 -2.13
CA PRO A 46 -11.33 0.16 -0.68
C PRO A 46 -9.96 -0.20 -0.11
N ASP A 47 -9.27 0.79 0.46
CA ASP A 47 -7.91 0.61 0.98
C ASP A 47 -7.90 -0.24 2.25
N GLU A 48 -8.95 -0.16 3.08
CA GLU A 48 -9.10 -0.99 4.26
C GLU A 48 -9.18 -2.49 3.95
N LEU A 49 -9.56 -2.86 2.72
CA LEU A 49 -9.62 -4.25 2.28
C LEU A 49 -8.36 -4.67 1.53
N TYR A 50 -7.94 -3.87 0.55
CA TYR A 50 -6.96 -4.30 -0.45
C TYR A 50 -5.58 -3.66 -0.32
N ASN A 51 -5.40 -2.67 0.56
CA ASN A 51 -4.13 -1.99 0.75
C ASN A 51 -4.05 -1.34 2.15
N TYR A 52 -4.32 -2.12 3.20
CA TYR A 52 -4.43 -1.59 4.55
C TYR A 52 -3.06 -1.20 5.08
N ASP A 53 -2.80 0.11 5.24
CA ASP A 53 -1.55 0.59 5.82
C ASP A 53 -1.56 0.37 7.34
N VAL A 54 -0.76 -0.60 7.79
CA VAL A 54 -0.72 -1.01 9.19
C VAL A 54 -0.29 0.09 10.15
N ARG A 55 0.38 1.15 9.65
CA ARG A 55 0.81 2.31 10.47
C ARG A 55 -0.37 3.20 10.87
N TYR A 56 -1.46 3.14 10.12
CA TYR A 56 -2.63 4.00 10.30
C TYR A 56 -3.79 3.28 10.97
N ASN A 57 -3.53 2.20 11.73
CA ASN A 57 -4.58 1.42 12.39
C ASN A 57 -5.54 2.27 13.24
N VAL A 58 -5.01 3.23 14.01
CA VAL A 58 -5.83 4.15 14.82
C VAL A 58 -6.72 5.02 13.94
N LEU A 59 -6.22 5.46 12.78
CA LEU A 59 -6.97 6.28 11.84
C LEU A 59 -8.08 5.47 11.15
N TYR A 60 -7.81 4.23 10.73
CA TYR A 60 -8.84 3.33 10.17
C TYR A 60 -9.94 3.03 11.19
N TYR A 61 -9.57 2.74 12.44
CA TYR A 61 -10.52 2.53 13.54
C TYR A 61 -11.39 3.77 13.77
N ALA A 62 -10.78 4.97 13.82
CA ALA A 62 -11.53 6.21 13.97
C ALA A 62 -12.45 6.50 12.77
N ARG A 63 -11.95 6.33 11.54
CA ARG A 63 -12.69 6.56 10.27
C ARG A 63 -13.95 5.71 10.18
N SER A 64 -13.88 4.48 10.69
CA SER A 64 -14.98 3.52 10.73
C SER A 64 -15.84 3.60 11.99
N LYS A 65 -15.62 4.62 12.85
CA LYS A 65 -16.32 4.78 14.13
C LYS A 65 -16.20 3.54 15.05
N GLY A 66 -15.05 2.89 14.99
CA GLY A 66 -14.70 1.72 15.79
C GLY A 66 -15.04 0.37 15.16
N GLU A 67 -15.63 0.35 13.96
CA GLU A 67 -16.00 -0.92 13.31
C GLU A 67 -14.77 -1.71 12.84
N TRP A 68 -13.74 -1.03 12.32
CA TRP A 68 -12.53 -1.68 11.82
C TRP A 68 -11.50 -1.86 12.93
N ASP A 69 -11.89 -2.64 13.94
CA ASP A 69 -11.00 -3.12 14.99
C ASP A 69 -10.10 -4.27 14.49
N LEU A 70 -9.32 -4.87 15.39
CA LEU A 70 -8.42 -5.95 15.02
C LEU A 70 -9.18 -7.16 14.44
N ASP A 71 -10.28 -7.56 15.06
CA ASP A 71 -11.04 -8.74 14.65
C ASP A 71 -11.66 -8.54 13.27
N TRP A 72 -12.20 -7.34 13.02
CA TRP A 72 -12.69 -6.96 11.70
C TRP A 72 -11.58 -7.00 10.65
N VAL A 73 -10.41 -6.41 10.95
CA VAL A 73 -9.28 -6.38 10.01
C VAL A 73 -8.80 -7.80 9.69
N ILE A 74 -8.62 -8.66 10.70
CA ILE A 74 -8.19 -10.05 10.46
C ILE A 74 -9.20 -10.82 9.61
N LYS A 75 -10.50 -10.53 9.76
CA LYS A 75 -11.56 -11.21 9.02
C LYS A 75 -11.75 -10.71 7.59
N HIS A 76 -11.62 -9.41 7.34
CA HIS A 76 -12.05 -8.79 6.08
C HIS A 76 -10.90 -8.25 5.24
N THR A 77 -9.82 -7.77 5.87
CA THR A 77 -8.69 -7.21 5.13
C THR A 77 -7.93 -8.32 4.41
N VAL A 78 -7.78 -8.16 3.10
CA VAL A 78 -7.10 -9.11 2.22
C VAL A 78 -5.58 -8.91 2.25
N PHE A 79 -5.14 -7.65 2.24
CA PHE A 79 -3.72 -7.32 2.20
C PHE A 79 -3.33 -6.28 3.26
N LEU A 80 -2.45 -6.71 4.16
CA LEU A 80 -1.75 -5.81 5.10
C LEU A 80 -0.49 -5.25 4.43
N HIS A 81 -0.42 -3.94 4.29
CA HIS A 81 0.73 -3.24 3.72
C HIS A 81 1.61 -2.67 4.83
N PHE A 82 2.79 -3.27 5.02
CA PHE A 82 3.82 -2.80 5.94
C PHE A 82 4.66 -1.67 5.30
N CYS A 83 4.04 -0.50 5.14
CA CYS A 83 4.63 0.71 4.55
C CYS A 83 5.80 1.29 5.35
N GLY A 84 6.63 2.11 4.70
CA GLY A 84 7.69 2.89 5.36
C GLY A 84 8.93 2.07 5.73
N ARG A 85 9.80 2.67 6.56
CA ARG A 85 11.13 2.11 6.90
C ARG A 85 11.09 1.02 7.97
N ASP A 86 10.07 1.04 8.83
CA ASP A 86 9.96 0.09 9.94
C ASP A 86 9.24 -1.17 9.47
N LYS A 87 9.96 -2.30 9.44
CA LYS A 87 9.53 -3.51 8.75
C LYS A 87 9.37 -4.67 9.72
N PRO A 88 8.35 -5.53 9.55
CA PRO A 88 7.99 -6.53 10.56
C PRO A 88 8.98 -7.69 10.71
N TRP A 89 9.87 -7.88 9.73
CA TRP A 89 10.99 -8.84 9.81
C TRP A 89 12.21 -8.30 10.59
N ARG A 90 12.19 -7.03 11.03
CA ARG A 90 13.26 -6.49 11.88
C ARG A 90 13.07 -6.96 13.32
N LYS A 91 14.19 -7.24 13.99
CA LYS A 91 14.20 -7.73 15.38
C LYS A 91 13.46 -6.79 16.35
N ASN A 92 13.58 -5.48 16.11
CA ASN A 92 13.01 -4.43 16.96
C ASN A 92 11.65 -3.90 16.47
N TYR A 93 10.96 -4.61 15.57
CA TYR A 93 9.61 -4.24 15.18
C TYR A 93 8.60 -4.68 16.25
N HIS A 94 7.82 -3.71 16.74
CA HIS A 94 6.80 -3.89 17.79
C HIS A 94 5.44 -3.32 17.40
N GLY A 95 5.16 -3.21 16.09
CA GLY A 95 3.86 -2.74 15.61
C GLY A 95 2.72 -3.70 15.96
N HIS A 96 1.48 -3.21 15.88
CA HIS A 96 0.26 -3.93 16.25
C HIS A 96 0.11 -5.31 15.59
N TYR A 97 0.64 -5.45 14.37
CA TYR A 97 0.58 -6.69 13.58
C TYR A 97 1.87 -7.52 13.62
N ALA A 98 2.80 -7.23 14.55
CA ALA A 98 4.10 -7.91 14.63
C ALA A 98 3.98 -9.42 14.84
N ALA A 99 3.13 -9.85 15.77
CA ALA A 99 2.95 -11.27 16.10
C ALA A 99 2.39 -12.05 14.90
N LEU A 100 1.39 -11.49 14.21
CA LEU A 100 0.81 -12.09 13.01
C LEU A 100 1.86 -12.27 11.91
N ASN A 101 2.63 -11.22 11.61
CA ASN A 101 3.64 -11.32 10.55
C ASN A 101 4.73 -12.34 10.90
N LYS A 102 5.21 -12.38 12.15
CA LYS A 102 6.18 -13.39 12.62
C LYS A 102 5.61 -14.81 12.53
N HIS A 103 4.34 -15.00 12.87
CA HIS A 103 3.66 -16.29 12.74
C HIS A 103 3.60 -16.75 11.29
N VAL A 104 3.17 -15.88 10.37
CA VAL A 104 3.14 -16.19 8.93
C VAL A 104 4.54 -16.50 8.40
N GLN A 105 5.57 -15.71 8.75
CA GLN A 105 6.95 -16.01 8.36
C GLN A 105 7.41 -17.40 8.82
N HIS A 106 7.07 -17.79 10.05
CA HIS A 106 7.39 -19.12 10.57
C HIS A 106 6.66 -20.23 9.82
N CYS A 107 5.37 -20.04 9.52
CA CYS A 107 4.59 -20.99 8.74
C CYS A 107 5.16 -21.17 7.32
N CYS A 108 5.55 -20.08 6.65
CA CYS A 108 6.16 -20.14 5.32
C CYS A 108 7.50 -20.88 5.30
N ARG A 109 8.32 -20.77 6.34
CA ARG A 109 9.62 -21.48 6.45
C ARG A 109 9.49 -22.99 6.64
N LYS A 110 8.31 -23.49 7.01
CA LYS A 110 8.05 -24.93 7.17
C LYS A 110 7.60 -25.61 5.88
N VAL A 111 7.46 -24.84 4.81
CA VAL A 111 7.00 -25.31 3.49
C VAL A 111 8.21 -25.61 2.56
N ASP A 112 9.43 -25.39 3.05
CA ASP A 112 10.70 -25.84 2.45
C ASP A 112 11.19 -27.14 3.14
#